data_AF-A0AAP0NC22-F1
#
_entry.id   AF-A0AAP0NC22-F1
#
_cell.length_a   1.000
_cell.length_b   1.000
_cell.length_c   1.000
_cell.angle_alpha   90.00
_cell.angle_beta   90.00
_cell.angle_gamma   90.00
#
_symmetry.space_group_name_H-M   'P 1'
#
loop_
_entity.id
_entity.type
_entity.pdbx_description
1 polymer ?
#
loop_
_entity_poly.entity_id
_entity_poly.type
_entity_poly.pdbx_seq_one_letter_code
_entity_poly.pdbx_strand_id
1 'polypeptide(L)'
;MRNSLSKTPPNFSPMCQRLSTLILRHNPLKTISDSFFVNMVCLRVLDLSYTDIEILPNSISNLKNITALLLKQCTKLKCVPCLAKLAARIKDIGPCSY
;
A
#
# COMPACT_ATOMS: atom_id res chain seq x y z
N MET A 1 2.30 17.10 0.68
CA MET A 1 1.29 17.21 1.75
C MET A 1 1.60 16.17 2.80
N ARG A 2 1.84 16.59 4.05
CA ARG A 2 2.00 15.71 5.21
C ARG A 2 0.65 15.69 5.92
N ASN A 3 -0.02 14.54 5.95
CA ASN A 3 -1.25 14.39 6.70
C ASN A 3 -0.94 13.64 8.02
N SER A 4 -1.87 13.72 8.97
CA SER A 4 -1.74 13.05 10.27
C SER A 4 -2.39 11.66 10.27
N LEU A 5 -2.47 11.00 9.10
CA LEU A 5 -3.16 9.72 8.97
C LEU A 5 -2.31 8.61 9.60
N SER A 6 -2.63 8.23 10.84
CA SER A 6 -1.89 7.20 11.57
C SER A 6 -2.40 5.79 11.33
N LYS A 7 -3.71 5.64 11.08
CA LYS A 7 -4.40 4.36 10.84
C LYS A 7 -5.63 4.60 10.00
N THR A 8 -6.05 3.62 9.21
CA THR A 8 -7.39 3.60 8.63
C THR A 8 -8.37 2.95 9.62
N PRO A 9 -9.66 3.35 9.65
CA PRO A 9 -10.66 2.70 10.48
C PRO A 9 -10.79 1.20 10.15
N PRO A 10 -11.20 0.35 11.11
CA PRO A 10 -11.51 -1.06 10.83
C PRO A 10 -12.66 -1.16 9.82
N ASN A 11 -12.61 -2.18 8.96
CA ASN A 11 -13.57 -2.42 7.89
C ASN A 11 -13.74 -1.26 6.88
N PHE A 12 -12.83 -0.30 6.87
CA PHE A 12 -12.90 0.82 5.95
C PHE A 12 -12.54 0.37 4.52
N SER A 13 -13.54 0.38 3.62
CA SER A 13 -13.38 0.01 2.22
C SER A 13 -13.86 1.15 1.31
N PRO A 14 -12.98 2.08 0.91
CA PRO A 14 -13.33 3.17 0.00
C PRO A 14 -13.80 2.63 -1.35
N MET A 15 -14.98 3.05 -1.81
CA MET A 15 -15.52 2.66 -3.12
C MET A 15 -14.88 3.46 -4.26
N CYS A 16 -13.59 3.24 -4.49
CA CYS A 16 -12.78 4.01 -5.44
C CYS A 16 -12.39 3.18 -6.68
N GLN A 17 -13.40 2.68 -7.41
CA GLN A 17 -13.19 1.75 -8.53
C GLN A 17 -12.41 2.33 -9.71
N ARG A 18 -12.41 3.66 -9.87
CA ARG A 18 -11.71 4.37 -10.96
C ARG A 18 -10.35 4.94 -10.55
N LEU A 19 -9.97 4.82 -9.28
CA LEU A 19 -8.72 5.41 -8.78
C LEU A 19 -7.52 4.68 -9.38
N SER A 20 -6.64 5.42 -10.05
CA SER A 20 -5.44 4.88 -10.71
C SER A 20 -4.17 5.08 -9.89
N THR A 21 -4.12 6.13 -9.09
CA THR A 21 -2.94 6.51 -8.30
C THR A 21 -3.38 6.87 -6.89
N LEU A 22 -2.75 6.26 -5.89
CA LEU A 22 -2.95 6.55 -4.48
C LEU A 22 -1.61 6.87 -3.83
N ILE A 23 -1.52 8.08 -3.26
CA ILE A 23 -0.30 8.59 -2.63
C ILE A 23 -0.59 8.83 -1.16
N LEU A 24 0.03 8.03 -0.30
CA LEU A 24 -0.07 8.08 1.16
C LEU A 24 1.27 8.40 1.82
N ARG A 25 2.28 8.77 1.03
CA ARG A 25 3.64 9.08 1.50
C ARG A 25 3.67 10.14 2.60
N HIS A 26 4.70 10.09 3.46
CA HIS A 26 4.90 11.03 4.56
C HIS A 26 3.72 11.11 5.54
N ASN A 27 3.06 9.98 5.79
CA ASN A 27 2.07 9.84 6.86
C ASN A 27 2.61 8.93 7.96
N PRO A 28 2.28 9.15 9.24
CA PRO A 28 2.64 8.22 10.33
C PRO A 28 1.77 6.94 10.29
N LEU A 29 1.44 6.46 9.09
CA LEU A 29 0.51 5.37 8.83
C LEU A 29 1.14 4.05 9.27
N LYS A 30 0.64 3.48 10.37
CA LYS A 30 1.15 2.23 10.96
C LYS A 30 0.43 1.00 10.43
N THR A 31 -0.87 1.12 10.23
CA THR A 31 -1.76 0.01 9.86
C THR A 31 -2.80 0.47 8.85
N ILE A 32 -3.04 -0.36 7.84
CA ILE A 32 -4.14 -0.21 6.88
C ILE A 32 -5.11 -1.37 7.11
N SER A 33 -6.42 -1.10 7.01
CA SER A 33 -7.46 -2.09 7.19
C SER A 33 -7.40 -3.15 6.09
N ASP A 34 -7.68 -4.39 6.44
CA ASP A 34 -7.67 -5.51 5.51
C ASP A 34 -8.65 -5.36 4.35
N SER A 35 -9.72 -4.55 4.48
CA SER A 35 -10.69 -4.31 3.40
C SER A 35 -10.38 -3.07 2.53
N PHE A 36 -9.32 -2.33 2.83
CA PHE A 36 -9.07 -1.00 2.26
C PHE A 36 -8.91 -1.01 0.73
N PHE A 37 -8.23 -2.01 0.18
CA PHE A 37 -7.95 -2.08 -1.26
C PHE A 37 -8.97 -2.88 -2.06
N VAL A 38 -10.01 -3.43 -1.42
CA VAL A 38 -10.97 -4.36 -2.06
C VAL A 38 -11.65 -3.75 -3.28
N ASN A 39 -11.98 -2.45 -3.22
CA ASN A 39 -12.72 -1.76 -4.27
C ASN A 39 -11.84 -0.90 -5.21
N MET A 40 -10.51 -1.04 -5.14
CA MET A 40 -9.56 -0.23 -5.92
C MET A 40 -9.00 -1.00 -7.13
N VAL A 41 -9.89 -1.60 -7.92
CA VAL A 41 -9.53 -2.53 -9.01
C VAL A 41 -8.72 -1.89 -10.15
N CYS A 42 -8.82 -0.58 -10.35
CA CYS A 42 -8.07 0.16 -11.38
C CYS A 42 -6.74 0.75 -10.87
N LEU A 43 -6.36 0.50 -9.61
CA LEU A 43 -5.17 1.11 -9.03
C LEU A 43 -3.91 0.57 -9.70
N ARG A 44 -3.05 1.49 -10.16
CA ARG A 44 -1.79 1.21 -10.86
C ARG A 44 -0.57 1.63 -10.04
N VAL A 45 -0.68 2.74 -9.32
CA VAL A 45 0.42 3.30 -8.52
C VAL A 45 -0.04 3.43 -7.07
N LEU A 46 0.71 2.80 -6.16
CA LEU A 46 0.56 2.96 -4.73
C LEU A 46 1.88 3.44 -4.12
N ASP A 47 1.86 4.63 -3.53
CA ASP A 47 3.02 5.18 -2.82
C ASP A 47 2.77 5.24 -1.32
N LEU A 48 3.48 4.38 -0.59
CA LEU A 48 3.49 4.29 0.86
C LEU A 48 4.84 4.76 1.43
N SER A 49 5.69 5.42 0.63
CA SER A 49 7.04 5.80 1.04
C SER A 49 7.03 6.73 2.26
N TYR A 50 8.05 6.63 3.11
CA TYR A 50 8.15 7.43 4.33
C TYR A 50 6.92 7.29 5.24
N THR A 51 6.41 6.07 5.37
CA THR A 51 5.36 5.73 6.35
C THR A 51 5.90 4.79 7.41
N ASP A 52 5.19 4.74 8.53
CA ASP A 52 5.50 3.88 9.68
C ASP A 52 4.87 2.47 9.55
N ILE A 53 4.54 2.04 8.33
CA ILE A 53 3.70 0.88 8.11
C ILE A 53 4.42 -0.40 8.52
N GLU A 54 3.79 -1.20 9.38
CA GLU A 54 4.40 -2.41 9.92
C GLU A 54 4.08 -3.66 9.08
N ILE A 55 2.86 -3.71 8.54
CA ILE A 55 2.32 -4.85 7.79
C ILE A 55 1.42 -4.31 6.68
N LEU A 56 1.50 -4.89 5.48
CA LEU A 56 0.57 -4.62 4.39
C LEU A 56 -0.71 -5.47 4.56
N PRO A 57 -1.91 -4.90 4.32
CA PRO A 57 -3.17 -5.61 4.46
C PRO A 57 -3.32 -6.71 3.42
N ASN A 58 -4.11 -7.74 3.74
CA ASN A 58 -4.32 -8.87 2.82
C ASN A 58 -4.94 -8.44 1.49
N SER A 59 -5.83 -7.43 1.47
CA SER A 59 -6.42 -6.90 0.23
C SER A 59 -5.42 -6.27 -0.74
N ILE A 60 -4.15 -6.09 -0.37
CA ILE A 60 -3.11 -5.65 -1.32
C ILE A 60 -3.02 -6.61 -2.52
N SER A 61 -3.33 -7.89 -2.35
CA SER A 61 -3.38 -8.88 -3.45
C SER A 61 -4.52 -8.64 -4.45
N ASN A 62 -5.51 -7.83 -4.10
CA ASN A 62 -6.65 -7.52 -4.97
C ASN A 62 -6.30 -6.45 -6.01
N LEU A 63 -5.15 -5.78 -5.87
CA LEU A 63 -4.66 -4.75 -6.79
C LEU A 63 -4.11 -5.39 -8.07
N LYS A 64 -5.00 -5.97 -8.89
CA LYS A 64 -4.64 -6.76 -10.08
C LYS A 64 -3.89 -5.96 -11.16
N ASN A 65 -4.12 -4.65 -11.20
CA ASN A 65 -3.58 -3.72 -12.19
C ASN A 65 -2.39 -2.89 -11.69
N ILE A 66 -1.87 -3.21 -10.50
CA ILE A 66 -0.74 -2.47 -9.92
C ILE A 66 0.51 -2.66 -10.79
N THR A 67 1.19 -1.55 -11.08
CA THR A 67 2.43 -1.50 -11.84
C THR A 67 3.59 -0.96 -11.04
N ALA A 68 3.30 -0.17 -9.99
CA ALA A 68 4.31 0.42 -9.11
C ALA A 68 3.83 0.38 -7.65
N LEU A 69 4.69 -0.13 -6.77
CA LEU A 69 4.52 -0.10 -5.32
C LEU A 69 5.76 0.50 -4.68
N LEU A 70 5.63 1.73 -4.19
CA LEU A 70 6.73 2.48 -3.60
C LEU A 70 6.69 2.32 -2.09
N LEU A 71 7.73 1.70 -1.54
CA LEU A 71 7.93 1.43 -0.11
C LEU A 71 9.23 2.05 0.42
N LYS A 72 9.69 3.12 -0.25
CA LYS A 72 10.97 3.76 0.11
C LYS A 72 10.89 4.27 1.55
N GLN A 73 11.90 3.97 2.36
CA GLN A 73 11.98 4.46 3.75
C GLN A 73 10.81 4.00 4.64
N CYS A 74 10.25 2.81 4.38
CA CYS A 74 9.32 2.11 5.28
C CYS A 74 10.08 1.23 6.28
N THR A 75 10.81 1.83 7.20
CA THR A 75 11.77 1.15 8.09
C THR A 75 11.14 0.20 9.11
N LYS A 76 9.82 0.27 9.33
CA LYS A 76 9.08 -0.57 10.27
C LYS A 76 8.39 -1.78 9.63
N LEU A 77 8.45 -1.91 8.29
CA LEU A 77 7.75 -2.95 7.56
C LEU A 77 8.39 -4.33 7.80
N LYS A 78 7.69 -5.20 8.54
CA LYS A 78 8.21 -6.52 8.97
C LYS A 78 7.89 -7.65 7.98
N CYS A 79 6.78 -7.54 7.25
CA CYS A 79 6.26 -8.61 6.40
C CYS A 79 6.19 -8.17 4.93
N VAL A 80 7.12 -8.71 4.14
CA VAL A 80 7.13 -8.69 2.67
C VAL A 80 6.54 -9.96 1.99
N PRO A 81 6.24 -11.12 2.65
CA PRO A 81 5.77 -12.32 1.94
C PRO A 81 4.51 -12.13 1.09
N CYS A 82 3.59 -11.24 1.49
CA CYS A 82 2.40 -10.92 0.70
C CYS A 82 2.73 -10.24 -0.64
N LEU A 83 3.92 -9.62 -0.76
CA LEU A 83 4.41 -9.05 -2.01
C LEU A 83 4.84 -10.11 -3.01
N ALA A 84 5.12 -11.37 -2.62
CA ALA A 84 5.45 -12.42 -3.59
C ALA A 84 4.33 -12.61 -4.63
N LYS A 85 3.07 -12.44 -4.21
CA LYS A 85 1.90 -12.48 -5.11
C LYS A 85 1.83 -11.27 -6.06
N LEU A 86 2.46 -10.16 -5.69
CA LEU A 86 2.49 -8.92 -6.47
C LEU A 86 3.78 -8.74 -7.26
N ALA A 87 4.87 -9.40 -6.87
CA ALA A 87 6.19 -9.26 -7.46
C ALA A 87 6.20 -9.63 -8.96
N ALA A 88 5.34 -10.57 -9.38
CA ALA A 88 5.16 -10.90 -10.80
C ALA A 88 4.56 -9.76 -11.66
N ARG A 89 3.97 -8.73 -11.03
CA ARG A 89 3.28 -7.60 -11.68
C ARG A 89 3.99 -6.25 -11.42
N ILE A 90 4.82 -6.27 -10.38
CA ILE A 90 5.81 -5.33 -9.88
C ILE A 90 6.87 -4.84 -10.88
N LYS A 91 6.80 -3.68 -11.53
CA LYS A 91 7.98 -3.20 -12.31
C LYS A 91 9.06 -2.61 -11.41
N ASP A 92 8.66 -1.86 -10.40
CA ASP A 92 9.54 -1.25 -9.41
C ASP A 92 9.05 -1.61 -7.99
N ILE A 93 9.75 -2.54 -7.36
CA ILE A 93 9.70 -2.70 -5.91
C ILE A 93 10.79 -1.77 -5.40
N GLY A 94 10.43 -0.71 -4.68
CA GLY A 94 11.42 0.21 -4.09
C GLY A 94 12.49 -0.57 -3.31
N PRO A 95 13.71 -0.03 -3.11
CA PRO A 95 14.81 -0.77 -2.52
C PRO A 95 14.41 -1.24 -1.12
N CYS A 96 14.05 -2.53 -1.01
CA CYS A 96 14.00 -3.23 0.26
C CYS A 96 15.46 -3.29 0.72
N SER A 97 15.86 -2.37 1.58
CA SER A 97 17.09 -2.54 2.35
C SER A 97 16.84 -3.70 3.32
N TYR A 98 17.44 -4.85 3.00
CA TYR A 98 17.49 -6.05 3.83
C TYR A 98 18.17 -5.77 5.17
#